data_AF-A0A5E5Q727-F1
#
_entry.id   AF-A0A5E5Q727-F1
#
_cell.length_a   1.000
_cell.length_b   1.000
_cell.length_c   1.000
_cell.angle_alpha   90.00
_cell.angle_beta   90.00
_cell.angle_gamma   90.00
#
_symmetry.space_group_name_H-M   'P 1'
#
loop_
_entity.id
_entity.type
_entity.pdbx_description
1 polymer ?
#
loop_
_entity_poly.entity_id
_entity_poly.type
_entity_poly.pdbx_seq_one_letter_code
_entity_poly.pdbx_strand_id
1 'polypeptide(L)' 'MTKKFDFNKGLSELEDIVKTMESGDLSLEDSLKYFEQGVALTRKCQTALSKAEQKIALLSADDNYQSQQLLEQ' A
#
# COMPACT_ATOMS: atom_id res chain seq x y z
N MET A 1 -20.81 -2.46 -2.18
CA MET A 1 -19.66 -2.61 -3.09
C MET A 1 -18.40 -2.28 -2.31
N THR A 2 -17.54 -3.27 -2.05
CA THR A 2 -16.34 -3.12 -1.20
C THR A 2 -15.30 -2.30 -1.96
N LYS A 3 -15.13 -1.02 -1.60
CA LYS A 3 -14.23 -0.10 -2.30
C LYS A 3 -12.79 -0.57 -2.08
N LYS A 4 -12.19 -1.17 -3.12
CA LYS A 4 -10.78 -1.57 -3.11
C LYS A 4 -9.93 -0.31 -2.91
N PHE A 5 -8.99 -0.38 -1.97
CA PHE A 5 -8.07 0.73 -1.74
C PHE A 5 -7.25 0.98 -3.01
N ASP A 6 -7.22 2.23 -3.47
CA ASP A 6 -6.40 2.66 -4.59
C ASP A 6 -5.04 3.11 -4.06
N PHE A 7 -4.01 2.33 -4.38
CA PHE A 7 -2.67 2.57 -3.88
C PHE A 7 -2.08 3.89 -4.41
N ASN A 8 -2.23 4.18 -5.69
CA ASN A 8 -1.66 5.39 -6.30
C ASN A 8 -2.31 6.63 -5.70
N LYS A 9 -3.63 6.58 -5.48
CA LYS A 9 -4.33 7.66 -4.80
C LYS A 9 -3.86 7.82 -3.35
N GLY A 10 -3.74 6.73 -2.60
CA GLY A 10 -3.29 6.77 -1.21
C GLY A 10 -1.84 7.25 -1.05
N LEU A 11 -0.98 6.94 -2.02
CA LEU A 11 0.39 7.43 -2.07
C LEU A 11 0.42 8.95 -2.33
N SER A 12 -0.34 9.42 -3.32
CA SER A 12 -0.45 10.86 -3.61
C SER A 12 -1.01 11.65 -2.42
N GLU A 13 -2.04 11.13 -1.74
CA GLU A 13 -2.57 11.77 -0.53
C GLU A 13 -1.53 11.82 0.60
N LEU A 14 -0.68 10.79 0.74
CA LEU A 14 0.41 10.78 1.72
C LEU A 14 1.49 11.83 1.38
N GLU A 15 1.84 11.99 0.10
CA GLU A 15 2.78 13.02 -0.35
C GLU A 15 2.27 14.44 -0.05
N ASP A 16 0.99 14.71 -0.30
CA ASP A 16 0.36 15.99 0.05
C ASP A 16 0.36 16.26 1.55
N ILE A 17 0.10 15.24 2.38
CA ILE A 17 0.17 15.36 3.84
C ILE A 17 1.58 15.72 4.28
N VAL A 18 2.60 15.00 3.77
CA VAL A 18 4.00 15.27 4.11
C VAL A 18 4.39 16.69 3.72
N LYS A 19 4.07 17.11 2.50
CA LYS A 19 4.33 18.46 2.00
C LYS A 19 3.66 19.53 2.87
N THR A 20 2.43 19.27 3.31
CA THR A 20 1.68 20.17 4.20
C THR A 20 2.35 20.27 5.58
N MET A 21 2.81 19.14 6.12
CA MET A 21 3.55 19.10 7.39
C MET A 21 4.91 19.80 7.31
N GLU A 22 5.60 19.70 6.17
CA GLU A 22 6.89 20.37 5.94
C GLU A 22 6.78 21.88 5.72
N SER A 23 5.58 22.38 5.36
CA SER A 23 5.37 23.81 5.12
C SER A 23 5.48 24.66 6.40
N GLY A 24 5.26 24.07 7.57
CA GLY A 24 5.49 24.72 8.87
C GLY A 24 4.40 25.70 9.35
N ASP A 25 3.37 25.97 8.54
CA ASP A 25 2.24 26.85 8.88
C ASP A 25 1.13 26.16 9.72
N LEU A 26 1.35 24.93 10.17
CA LEU A 26 0.33 24.15 10.88
C LEU A 26 0.32 24.45 12.39
N SER A 27 -0.88 24.52 12.95
CA SER A 27 -1.05 24.45 14.39
C SER A 27 -0.63 23.07 14.94
N LEU A 28 -0.41 22.97 16.25
CA LEU A 28 -0.11 21.67 16.88
C LEU A 28 -1.25 20.67 16.69
N GLU A 29 -2.50 21.12 16.80
CA GLU A 29 -3.69 20.28 16.62
C GLU A 29 -3.79 19.78 15.18
N ASP A 30 -3.56 20.65 14.19
CA ASP A 30 -3.55 20.25 12.78
C ASP A 30 -2.38 19.30 12.48
N SER A 31 -1.20 19.56 13.04
CA SER A 31 -0.02 18.69 12.88
C SER A 31 -0.30 17.27 13.39
N LEU A 32 -0.96 17.14 14.55
CA LEU A 32 -1.37 15.84 15.08
C LEU A 32 -2.38 15.14 14.16
N LYS A 33 -3.36 15.88 13.65
CA LYS A 33 -4.37 15.34 12.73
C LYS A 33 -3.74 14.83 11.43
N TYR A 34 -2.87 15.62 10.80
CA TYR A 34 -2.15 15.21 9.59
C TYR A 34 -1.25 14.00 9.85
N PHE A 35 -0.59 13.95 11.01
CA PHE A 35 0.20 12.79 11.41
C PHE A 35 -0.65 11.52 11.53
N GLU A 36 -1.79 11.57 12.24
CA GLU A 36 -2.71 10.43 12.35
C GLU A 36 -3.21 9.96 10.99
N GLN A 37 -3.56 10.90 10.10
CA GLN A 37 -3.97 10.60 8.73
C GLN A 37 -2.84 9.94 7.93
N GLY A 38 -1.62 10.46 8.00
CA GLY A 38 -0.45 9.90 7.33
C GLY A 38 -0.12 8.49 7.80
N VAL A 39 -0.18 8.23 9.11
CA VAL A 39 0.00 6.88 9.69
C VAL A 39 -1.07 5.91 9.18
N ALA A 40 -2.34 6.34 9.15
CA ALA A 40 -3.42 5.51 8.65
C ALA A 40 -3.29 5.19 7.15
N LEU A 41 -2.88 6.17 6.34
CA LEU A 41 -2.61 5.98 4.91
C LEU A 41 -1.43 5.04 4.67
N THR A 42 -0.33 5.22 5.40
CA THR A 42 0.86 4.36 5.31
C THR A 42 0.52 2.89 5.57
N ARG A 43 -0.29 2.62 6.62
CA ARG A 43 -0.75 1.26 6.93
C ARG A 43 -1.59 0.64 5.81
N LYS A 44 -2.45 1.44 5.17
CA LYS A 44 -3.26 0.99 4.02
C LYS A 44 -2.38 0.67 2.82
N CYS A 45 -1.39 1.51 2.52
CA CYS A 45 -0.42 1.29 1.45
C CYS A 45 0.36 -0.01 1.68
N GLN A 46 0.91 -0.23 2.88
CA GLN A 46 1.60 -1.47 3.23
C GLN A 46 0.69 -2.70 3.09
N THR A 47 -0.56 -2.62 3.55
CA THR A 47 -1.52 -3.71 3.40
C THR A 47 -1.79 -4.03 1.93
N ALA A 48 -1.87 -3.02 1.06
CA ALA A 48 -2.07 -3.21 -0.37
C ALA A 48 -0.85 -3.85 -1.03
N LEU A 49 0.36 -3.44 -0.66
CA LEU A 49 1.61 -4.03 -1.12
C LEU A 49 1.72 -5.50 -0.70
N SER A 50 1.53 -5.82 0.59
CA SER A 50 1.59 -7.21 1.05
C SER A 50 0.57 -8.11 0.35
N LYS A 51 -0.64 -7.60 0.06
CA LYS A 51 -1.63 -8.35 -0.74
C LYS A 51 -1.16 -8.59 -2.18
N ALA A 52 -0.49 -7.61 -2.78
CA ALA A 52 0.08 -7.77 -4.11
C ALA A 52 1.22 -8.80 -4.10
N GLU A 53 2.13 -8.73 -3.13
CA GLU A 53 3.23 -9.68 -2.94
C GLU A 53 2.71 -11.11 -2.72
N GLN A 54 1.71 -11.29 -1.86
CA GLN A 54 1.07 -12.60 -1.65
C GLN A 54 0.47 -13.15 -2.94
N LYS A 55 -0.19 -12.30 -3.74
CA LYS A 55 -0.76 -12.72 -5.02
C LYS A 55 0.33 -13.14 -6.01
N ILE A 56 1.45 -12.41 -6.07
CA ILE A 56 2.59 -12.77 -6.91
C ILE A 56 3.17 -14.11 -6.45
N ALA A 57 3.40 -14.29 -5.15
CA ALA A 57 3.94 -15.53 -4.60
C ALA A 57 3.07 -16.76 -4.93
N LEU A 58 1.75 -16.63 -4.84
CA LEU A 58 0.82 -17.70 -5.20
C LEU A 58 0.87 -18.02 -6.70
N LEU A 59 0.89 -17.01 -7.56
CA LEU A 59 0.98 -17.20 -9.01
C LEU A 59 2.32 -17.86 -9.40
N SER A 60 3.44 -17.41 -8.83
CA SER A 60 4.76 -17.99 -9.09
C SER A 60 4.88 -19.43 -8.58
N ALA A 61 4.23 -19.75 -7.46
CA ALA A 61 4.19 -21.12 -6.95
C ALA A 61 3.40 -22.02 -7.91
N ASP A 62 2.21 -21.58 -8.34
CA ASP A 62 1.35 -22.31 -9.27
C ASP A 62 2.05 -22.58 -10.62
N ASP A 63 2.73 -21.56 -11.18
CA ASP A 63 3.54 -21.67 -12.39
C ASP A 63 4.66 -22.72 -12.24
N ASN A 64 5.32 -22.76 -11.08
CA ASN A 64 6.38 -23.73 -10.80
C ASN A 64 5.82 -25.16 -10.71
N TYR A 65 4.67 -25.37 -10.05
CA TYR A 65 4.01 -26.68 -10.01
C TYR A 65 3.62 -27.18 -11.40
N GLN A 66 3.08 -26.32 -12.27
CA GLN A 66 2.76 -26.68 -13.66
C GLN A 66 4.02 -27.03 -14.48
N SER A 67 5.12 -26.30 -14.25
CA SER A 67 6.40 -26.53 -14.92
C SER A 67 7.03 -27.87 -14.54
N GLN A 68 6.98 -28.25 -13.26
CA GLN A 68 7.53 -29.53 -12.78
C GLN A 68 6.72 -30.73 -13.28
N GLN A 69 5.39 -30.64 -13.31
CA GLN A 69 4.52 -31.72 -13.79
C GLN A 69 4.69 -32.01 -15.29
N LEU A 70 5.16 -31.03 -16.07
CA LEU A 70 5.45 -31.17 -17.50
C LEU A 70 6.80 -31.84 -17.80
N LEU A 71 7.73 -31.84 -16.84
CA LEU A 71 9.05 -32.49 -16.96
C LEU A 71 9.03 -33.96 -16.52
N GLU A 72 8.00 -34.37 -15.77
CA GLU A 72 7.81 -35.74 -15.28
C GLU A 72 7.01 -36.65 -16.25
N GLN A 73 6.64 -36.13 -17.43
CA GLN A 73 6.01 -36.89 -18.55
C GLN A 73 6.96 -37.01 -19.74
#